data_AF-A0A9D9QQ83-F1
#
_entry.id   AF-A0A9D9QQ83-F1
#
_cell.length_a   1.000
_cell.length_b   1.000
_cell.length_c   1.000
_cell.angle_alpha   90.00
_cell.angle_beta   90.00
_cell.angle_gamma   90.00
#
_symmetry.space_group_name_H-M   'P 1'
#
loop_
_entity.id
_entity.type
_entity.pdbx_description
1 polymer ?
#
loop_
_entity_poly.entity_id
_entity_poly.type
_entity_poly.pdbx_seq_one_letter_code
_entity_poly.pdbx_strand_id
1 'polypeptide(L)'
;MAMLGAINPVLMAGLDGDNTWRLKDYVARGGYAQLKRILESKMTQEDVISEVKKSVLRGRGGAGFPTGLKWSFMPRSFPGDKYVVCNTDEGEPGTFKDRDIMRFNPHSVIEGMAIAAYAMGANRGYNYVHGEVWEIYKRFEEALDEARAAGFIGQNILGSGFNFELFAHHGYGAYICGEETALLESIEGKKGQPRFKPPFPASFGLYGRPTTINNTETFASIPFILKMGGEEFLNLGKPNNGGTKLFSVSGHVNRPGNYEIPLGTPFSTLLEMCGGMRGGRKIKAVIPGGSSAPVVPGDVMMQSTMDYDSIAKAGSMLGSGAVIVMDETVCMVKALERLSFFYYEESCGQCTPCREGTSWMYKVVHRIEHGQGKPEDLDLLDSVLGNIMGRTICALGDAAALPVQSFLKHFRSEFEYHIENKTCLVPKDVQWAGSGFHKIPA
;
A
#
# COMPACT_ATOMS: atom_id res chain seq x y z
N MET A 1 7.79 13.98 -0.12
CA MET A 1 7.91 14.91 -1.26
C MET A 1 6.51 15.41 -1.54
N ALA A 2 6.30 16.72 -1.71
CA ALA A 2 4.99 17.19 -2.17
C ALA A 2 4.59 16.43 -3.45
N MET A 3 3.29 16.21 -3.68
CA MET A 3 2.81 15.70 -4.97
C MET A 3 3.50 16.45 -6.10
N LEU A 4 4.22 15.72 -6.97
CA LEU A 4 5.01 16.34 -8.04
C LEU A 4 4.20 16.50 -9.33
N GLY A 5 3.03 15.86 -9.42
CA GLY A 5 2.09 15.99 -10.53
C GLY A 5 0.85 15.14 -10.31
N ALA A 6 -0.23 15.47 -11.02
CA ALA A 6 -1.45 14.69 -11.03
C ALA A 6 -2.20 14.84 -12.36
N ILE A 7 -3.01 13.83 -12.70
CA ILE A 7 -3.98 13.90 -13.78
C ILE A 7 -5.35 13.69 -13.16
N ASN A 8 -6.22 14.71 -13.22
CA ASN A 8 -7.54 14.72 -12.59
C ASN A 8 -7.52 14.28 -11.11
N PRO A 9 -6.73 14.96 -10.24
CA PRO A 9 -6.63 14.56 -8.84
C PRO A 9 -7.97 14.62 -8.13
N VAL A 10 -8.22 13.65 -7.27
CA VAL A 10 -9.40 13.55 -6.40
C VAL A 10 -8.98 13.75 -4.95
N LEU A 11 -8.08 12.88 -4.46
CA LEU A 11 -7.65 12.85 -3.06
C LEU A 11 -6.81 14.06 -2.67
N MET A 12 -5.94 14.48 -3.59
CA MET A 12 -4.94 15.50 -3.32
C MET A 12 -5.31 16.86 -3.93
N ALA A 13 -6.52 16.99 -4.47
CA ALA A 13 -7.01 18.23 -5.05
C ALA A 13 -7.10 19.37 -4.01
N GLY A 14 -6.53 20.52 -4.37
CA GLY A 14 -6.57 21.74 -3.55
C GLY A 14 -5.68 21.69 -2.30
N LEU A 15 -4.74 20.74 -2.20
CA LEU A 15 -3.73 20.72 -1.13
C LEU A 15 -2.56 21.65 -1.45
N ASP A 16 -2.07 22.36 -0.44
CA ASP A 16 -0.84 23.17 -0.50
C ASP A 16 0.17 22.67 0.55
N GLY A 17 0.63 21.44 0.36
CA GLY A 17 1.60 20.80 1.25
C GLY A 17 1.19 20.83 2.72
N ASP A 18 2.10 21.28 3.59
CA ASP A 18 1.88 21.37 5.03
C ASP A 18 0.99 22.54 5.47
N ASN A 19 0.50 23.38 4.55
CA ASN A 19 -0.25 24.57 4.91
C ASN A 19 -1.75 24.32 5.09
N THR A 20 -2.29 23.21 4.55
CA THR A 20 -3.75 23.03 4.38
C THR A 20 -4.30 21.74 5.00
N TRP A 21 -3.61 21.18 5.99
CA TRP A 21 -4.00 19.90 6.61
C TRP A 21 -4.98 20.04 7.79
N ARG A 22 -5.14 21.26 8.33
CA ARG A 22 -6.00 21.57 9.48
C ARG A 22 -7.49 21.47 9.12
N LEU A 23 -8.34 21.32 10.13
CA LEU A 23 -9.78 21.17 9.97
C LEU A 23 -10.41 22.29 9.13
N LYS A 24 -10.05 23.55 9.41
CA LYS A 24 -10.60 24.72 8.71
C LYS A 24 -10.40 24.61 7.19
N ASP A 25 -9.20 24.21 6.77
CA ASP A 25 -8.84 24.10 5.36
C ASP A 25 -9.51 22.90 4.70
N TYR A 26 -9.64 21.79 5.42
CA TYR A 26 -10.40 20.63 4.93
C TYR A 26 -11.88 20.98 4.72
N VAL A 27 -12.52 21.65 5.68
CA VAL A 27 -13.92 22.10 5.58
C VAL A 27 -14.09 23.11 4.44
N ALA A 28 -13.14 24.05 4.25
CA ALA A 28 -13.18 25.00 3.13
C ALA A 28 -13.17 24.32 1.75
N ARG A 29 -12.55 23.14 1.64
CA ARG A 29 -12.55 22.30 0.43
C ARG A 29 -13.78 21.38 0.30
N GLY A 30 -14.73 21.50 1.22
CA GLY A 30 -15.96 20.70 1.27
C GLY A 30 -15.86 19.44 2.11
N GLY A 31 -14.83 19.32 2.95
CA GLY A 31 -14.68 18.23 3.92
C GLY A 31 -15.80 18.18 4.95
N TYR A 32 -16.10 16.97 5.44
CA TYR A 32 -17.21 16.63 6.33
C TYR A 32 -18.62 16.85 5.75
N ALA A 33 -18.75 17.37 4.53
CA ALA A 33 -20.06 17.58 3.89
C ALA A 33 -20.78 16.25 3.63
N GLN A 34 -20.05 15.17 3.32
CA GLN A 34 -20.67 13.88 3.03
C GLN A 34 -21.13 13.18 4.31
N LEU A 35 -20.32 13.26 5.38
CA LEU A 35 -20.76 12.80 6.70
C LEU A 35 -22.03 13.53 7.15
N LYS A 36 -22.06 14.87 7.04
CA LYS A 36 -23.26 15.67 7.34
C LYS A 36 -24.47 15.21 6.52
N ARG A 37 -24.31 15.10 5.19
CA ARG A 37 -25.37 14.67 4.28
C ARG A 37 -25.95 13.32 4.68
N ILE A 38 -25.11 12.31 4.93
CA ILE A 38 -25.54 10.96 5.33
C ILE A 38 -26.41 11.03 6.60
N LEU A 39 -25.95 11.76 7.62
CA LEU A 39 -26.63 11.82 8.91
C LEU A 39 -27.93 12.63 8.84
N GLU A 40 -27.94 13.78 8.17
CA GLU A 40 -29.11 14.66 8.04
C GLU A 40 -30.20 14.05 7.16
N SER A 41 -29.82 13.45 6.03
CA SER A 41 -30.77 12.78 5.13
C SER A 41 -31.22 11.40 5.62
N LYS A 42 -30.57 10.87 6.66
CA LYS A 42 -30.78 9.50 7.17
C LYS A 42 -30.58 8.44 6.07
N MET A 43 -29.57 8.66 5.23
CA MET A 43 -29.18 7.71 4.18
C MET A 43 -28.89 6.34 4.80
N THR A 44 -29.44 5.26 4.27
CA THR A 44 -29.30 3.95 4.92
C THR A 44 -27.86 3.41 4.80
N GLN A 45 -27.49 2.48 5.68
CA GLN A 45 -26.21 1.78 5.61
C GLN A 45 -26.04 1.08 4.25
N GLU A 46 -27.10 0.45 3.76
CA GLU A 46 -27.14 -0.19 2.44
C GLU A 46 -26.90 0.79 1.30
N ASP A 47 -27.47 2.00 1.35
CA ASP A 47 -27.26 3.00 0.31
C ASP A 47 -25.79 3.43 0.25
N VAL A 48 -25.14 3.65 1.40
CA VAL A 48 -23.71 4.00 1.45
C VAL A 48 -22.85 2.86 0.90
N ILE A 49 -23.11 1.62 1.31
CA ILE A 49 -22.38 0.44 0.81
C ILE A 49 -22.61 0.26 -0.70
N SER A 50 -23.84 0.47 -1.17
CA SER A 50 -24.21 0.37 -2.59
C SER A 50 -23.44 1.38 -3.42
N GLU A 51 -23.34 2.62 -2.96
CA GLU A 51 -22.59 3.67 -3.67
C GLU A 51 -21.09 3.35 -3.75
N VAL A 52 -20.49 2.83 -2.67
CA VAL A 52 -19.10 2.35 -2.70
C VAL A 52 -18.94 1.13 -3.60
N LYS A 53 -19.93 0.22 -3.67
CA LYS A 53 -19.91 -0.90 -4.63
C LYS A 53 -19.94 -0.42 -6.09
N LYS A 54 -20.81 0.55 -6.41
CA LYS A 54 -20.89 1.15 -7.76
C LYS A 54 -19.58 1.80 -8.19
N SER A 55 -18.82 2.37 -7.25
CA SER A 55 -17.51 2.96 -7.52
C SER A 55 -16.43 1.96 -7.96
N VAL A 56 -16.65 0.67 -7.70
CA VAL A 56 -15.67 -0.40 -7.91
C VAL A 56 -14.32 -0.06 -7.26
N LEU A 57 -14.33 0.65 -6.13
CA LEU A 57 -13.14 0.94 -5.35
C LEU A 57 -12.51 -0.37 -4.87
N ARG A 58 -11.36 -0.73 -5.43
CA ARG A 58 -10.52 -1.82 -4.96
C ARG A 58 -9.61 -1.33 -3.84
N GLY A 59 -9.40 -2.16 -2.82
CA GLY A 59 -8.58 -1.85 -1.67
C GLY A 59 -7.16 -1.43 -2.08
N ARG A 60 -6.70 -0.31 -1.53
CA ARG A 60 -5.48 0.39 -1.98
C ARG A 60 -4.19 -0.02 -1.28
N GLY A 61 -4.25 -0.97 -0.34
CA GLY A 61 -3.12 -1.44 0.46
C GLY A 61 -2.48 -2.75 0.00
N GLY A 62 -2.60 -3.14 -1.27
CA GLY A 62 -1.94 -4.34 -1.81
C GLY A 62 -2.87 -5.48 -2.21
N ALA A 63 -3.89 -5.80 -1.40
CA ALA A 63 -4.78 -6.94 -1.67
C ALA A 63 -5.75 -6.72 -2.86
N GLY A 64 -6.08 -5.46 -3.18
CA GLY A 64 -6.98 -5.14 -4.29
C GLY A 64 -8.42 -5.68 -4.16
N PHE A 65 -8.87 -6.03 -2.94
CA PHE A 65 -10.22 -6.58 -2.74
C PHE A 65 -11.30 -5.48 -2.89
N PRO A 66 -12.46 -5.72 -3.53
CA PRO A 66 -13.51 -4.71 -3.68
C PRO A 66 -14.06 -4.22 -2.33
N THR A 67 -13.90 -2.93 -2.05
CA THR A 67 -14.15 -2.35 -0.72
C THR A 67 -15.62 -2.42 -0.31
N GLY A 68 -16.54 -2.06 -1.20
CA GLY A 68 -17.97 -2.15 -0.91
C GLY A 68 -18.45 -3.59 -0.66
N LEU A 69 -17.85 -4.58 -1.34
CA LEU A 69 -18.10 -6.00 -1.04
C LEU A 69 -17.55 -6.38 0.33
N LYS A 70 -16.32 -5.95 0.66
CA LYS A 70 -15.69 -6.19 1.96
C LYS A 70 -16.57 -5.70 3.10
N TRP A 71 -17.11 -4.49 2.99
CA TRP A 71 -17.98 -3.90 4.01
C TRP A 71 -19.28 -4.69 4.18
N SER A 72 -19.81 -5.28 3.10
CA SER A 72 -21.01 -6.12 3.20
C SER A 72 -20.81 -7.46 3.91
N PHE A 73 -19.58 -7.85 4.24
CA PHE A 73 -19.31 -9.01 5.08
C PHE A 73 -19.47 -8.72 6.58
N MET A 74 -19.52 -7.45 6.99
CA MET A 74 -19.77 -7.11 8.38
C MET A 74 -21.19 -7.52 8.77
N PRO A 75 -21.38 -8.19 9.93
CA PRO A 75 -22.69 -8.63 10.35
C PRO A 75 -23.58 -7.40 10.60
N ARG A 76 -24.78 -7.37 10.00
CA ARG A 76 -25.73 -6.26 10.20
C ARG A 76 -26.15 -6.15 11.66
N SER A 77 -26.62 -7.28 12.20
CA SER A 77 -27.03 -7.41 13.58
C SER A 77 -25.96 -8.18 14.36
N PHE A 78 -25.29 -7.51 15.28
CA PHE A 78 -24.35 -8.12 16.21
C PHE A 78 -24.53 -7.52 17.60
N PRO A 79 -24.66 -8.33 18.66
CA PRO A 79 -24.72 -7.82 20.02
C PRO A 79 -23.34 -7.32 20.46
N GLY A 80 -23.23 -6.02 20.72
CA GLY A 80 -22.00 -5.38 21.20
C GLY A 80 -21.25 -4.60 20.12
N ASP A 81 -20.01 -4.25 20.42
CA ASP A 81 -19.21 -3.38 19.55
C ASP A 81 -18.70 -4.09 18.29
N LYS A 82 -18.61 -3.32 17.22
CA LYS A 82 -17.87 -3.63 15.99
C LYS A 82 -16.77 -2.59 15.80
N TYR A 83 -15.71 -2.96 15.10
CA TYR A 83 -14.56 -2.09 14.89
C TYR A 83 -14.29 -1.81 13.41
N VAL A 84 -13.78 -0.61 13.14
CA VAL A 84 -13.11 -0.28 11.88
C VAL A 84 -11.65 0.05 12.16
N VAL A 85 -10.74 -0.47 11.34
CA VAL A 85 -9.31 -0.23 11.53
C VAL A 85 -8.71 0.32 10.24
N CYS A 86 -8.05 1.47 10.34
CA CYS A 86 -7.23 2.02 9.28
C CYS A 86 -5.81 1.48 9.40
N ASN A 87 -5.34 0.89 8.31
CA ASN A 87 -3.97 0.47 8.15
C ASN A 87 -3.17 1.59 7.47
N THR A 88 -2.51 2.39 8.30
CA THR A 88 -1.47 3.36 7.95
C THR A 88 -0.08 2.83 8.35
N ASP A 89 0.08 1.51 8.44
CA ASP A 89 1.38 0.86 8.59
C ASP A 89 2.04 0.72 7.22
N GLU A 90 2.67 1.80 6.75
CA GLU A 90 3.33 1.87 5.46
C GLU A 90 4.77 1.37 5.55
N GLY A 91 4.95 0.05 5.69
CA GLY A 91 6.28 -0.59 5.77
C GLY A 91 6.81 -1.17 4.44
N GLU A 92 6.00 -1.22 3.38
CA GLU A 92 6.41 -1.84 2.10
C GLU A 92 7.41 -0.95 1.34
N PRO A 93 8.61 -1.46 0.96
CA PRO A 93 9.61 -0.70 0.22
C PRO A 93 9.05 -0.05 -1.05
N GLY A 94 9.38 1.24 -1.21
CA GLY A 94 8.92 2.06 -2.32
C GLY A 94 7.54 2.70 -2.11
N THR A 95 6.84 2.40 -1.01
CA THR A 95 5.53 2.99 -0.68
C THR A 95 5.72 4.18 0.23
N PHE A 96 5.15 5.33 -0.14
CA PHE A 96 5.20 6.56 0.67
C PHE A 96 3.98 7.46 0.42
N LYS A 97 2.86 6.87 -0.04
CA LYS A 97 1.60 7.56 -0.37
C LYS A 97 0.74 7.82 0.86
N ASP A 98 0.69 6.88 1.80
CA ASP A 98 -0.17 6.95 2.99
C ASP A 98 0.41 7.95 3.98
N ARG A 99 1.74 7.98 4.11
CA ARG A 99 2.45 9.05 4.80
C ARG A 99 2.03 10.44 4.32
N ASP A 100 1.95 10.66 3.01
CA ASP A 100 1.61 11.98 2.46
C ASP A 100 0.11 12.29 2.58
N ILE A 101 -0.79 11.29 2.49
CA ILE A 101 -2.22 11.48 2.81
C ILE A 101 -2.38 11.94 4.26
N MET A 102 -1.72 11.25 5.19
CA MET A 102 -1.79 11.58 6.62
C MET A 102 -1.14 12.92 6.94
N ARG A 103 -0.08 13.28 6.21
CA ARG A 103 0.59 14.58 6.33
C ARG A 103 -0.31 15.71 5.84
N PHE A 104 -0.85 15.60 4.64
CA PHE A 104 -1.48 16.73 3.96
C PHE A 104 -3.00 16.76 4.08
N ASN A 105 -3.65 15.62 4.34
CA ASN A 105 -5.10 15.51 4.36
C ASN A 105 -5.64 14.51 5.41
N PRO A 106 -5.21 14.58 6.69
CA PRO A 106 -5.60 13.61 7.73
C PRO A 106 -7.12 13.59 7.97
N HIS A 107 -7.81 14.73 7.86
CA HIS A 107 -9.26 14.79 8.04
C HIS A 107 -10.06 14.00 6.99
N SER A 108 -9.51 13.79 5.79
CA SER A 108 -10.16 12.93 4.78
C SER A 108 -10.19 11.46 5.23
N VAL A 109 -9.15 11.01 5.93
CA VAL A 109 -9.09 9.67 6.53
C VAL A 109 -10.11 9.58 7.67
N ILE A 110 -10.16 10.59 8.54
CA ILE A 110 -11.10 10.64 9.68
C ILE A 110 -12.55 10.61 9.18
N GLU A 111 -12.91 11.45 8.22
CA GLU A 111 -14.26 11.47 7.63
C GLU A 111 -14.59 10.13 6.96
N GLY A 112 -13.66 9.59 6.17
CA GLY A 112 -13.83 8.30 5.51
C GLY A 112 -14.04 7.15 6.50
N MET A 113 -13.32 7.13 7.62
CA MET A 113 -13.50 6.16 8.69
C MET A 113 -14.84 6.33 9.41
N ALA A 114 -15.28 7.57 9.68
CA ALA A 114 -16.58 7.83 10.30
C ALA A 114 -17.74 7.37 9.41
N ILE A 115 -17.65 7.63 8.10
CA ILE A 115 -18.64 7.16 7.11
C ILE A 115 -18.65 5.63 7.02
N ALA A 116 -17.47 5.00 6.98
CA ALA A 116 -17.37 3.54 6.96
C ALA A 116 -17.91 2.90 8.24
N ALA A 117 -17.66 3.52 9.39
CA ALA A 117 -18.19 3.09 10.68
C ALA A 117 -19.73 3.18 10.70
N TYR A 118 -20.29 4.27 10.19
CA TYR A 118 -21.73 4.41 10.01
C TYR A 118 -22.29 3.27 9.16
N ALA A 119 -21.68 3.04 7.98
CA ALA A 119 -22.11 2.03 7.02
C ALA A 119 -22.06 0.60 7.56
N MET A 120 -21.10 0.29 8.45
CA MET A 120 -20.93 -1.05 9.03
C MET A 120 -21.56 -1.20 10.43
N GLY A 121 -22.10 -0.12 11.00
CA GLY A 121 -22.62 -0.07 12.37
C GLY A 121 -21.53 -0.31 13.42
N ALA A 122 -20.36 0.31 13.24
CA ALA A 122 -19.25 0.30 14.19
C ALA A 122 -19.25 1.58 15.04
N ASN A 123 -18.95 1.43 16.33
CA ASN A 123 -18.92 2.56 17.27
C ASN A 123 -17.50 3.01 17.62
N ARG A 124 -16.49 2.23 17.23
CA ARG A 124 -15.09 2.47 17.57
C ARG A 124 -14.18 2.14 16.41
N GLY A 125 -13.10 2.89 16.27
CA GLY A 125 -12.08 2.60 15.29
C GLY A 125 -10.68 2.95 15.76
N TYR A 126 -9.71 2.36 15.08
CA TYR A 126 -8.29 2.59 15.33
C TYR A 126 -7.58 2.91 14.02
N ASN A 127 -6.72 3.92 14.01
CA ASN A 127 -5.78 4.13 12.94
C ASN A 127 -4.39 3.66 13.39
N TYR A 128 -3.93 2.52 12.87
CA TYR A 128 -2.59 2.01 13.16
C TYR A 128 -1.58 2.71 12.26
N VAL A 129 -0.70 3.52 12.85
CA VAL A 129 0.28 4.35 12.15
C VAL A 129 1.66 3.74 12.30
N HIS A 130 2.40 3.65 11.18
CA HIS A 130 3.76 3.14 11.15
C HIS A 130 4.69 3.82 12.17
N GLY A 131 5.61 3.07 12.77
CA GLY A 131 6.38 3.53 13.93
C GLY A 131 7.42 4.61 13.63
N GLU A 132 7.90 4.67 12.39
CA GLU A 132 9.00 5.52 11.95
C GLU A 132 8.55 6.95 11.65
N VAL A 133 7.24 7.20 11.59
CA VAL A 133 6.65 8.49 11.18
C VAL A 133 6.01 9.24 12.36
N TRP A 134 6.74 9.35 13.47
CA TRP A 134 6.27 9.99 14.72
C TRP A 134 5.63 11.39 14.52
N GLU A 135 6.20 12.22 13.64
CA GLU A 135 5.62 13.54 13.33
C GLU A 135 4.21 13.43 12.75
N ILE A 136 4.00 12.45 11.86
CA ILE A 136 2.71 12.20 11.20
C ILE A 136 1.70 11.61 12.20
N TYR A 137 2.15 10.75 13.11
CA TYR A 137 1.33 10.27 14.22
C TYR A 137 0.81 11.43 15.09
N LYS A 138 1.70 12.32 15.55
CA LYS A 138 1.30 13.50 16.33
C LYS A 138 0.34 14.42 15.57
N ARG A 139 0.60 14.63 14.27
CA ARG A 139 -0.29 15.42 13.40
C ARG A 139 -1.68 14.82 13.33
N PHE A 140 -1.79 13.49 13.25
CA PHE A 140 -3.08 12.82 13.24
C PHE A 140 -3.82 12.92 14.57
N GLU A 141 -3.11 12.82 15.70
CA GLU A 141 -3.69 13.09 17.03
C GLU A 141 -4.26 14.52 17.11
N GLU A 142 -3.54 15.53 16.62
CA GLU A 142 -4.05 16.91 16.55
C GLU A 142 -5.31 17.01 15.68
N ALA A 143 -5.34 16.34 14.53
CA ALA A 143 -6.52 16.31 13.65
C ALA A 143 -7.71 15.58 14.30
N LEU A 144 -7.47 14.54 15.11
CA LEU A 144 -8.52 13.87 15.90
C LEU A 144 -9.10 14.82 16.94
N ASP A 145 -8.27 15.59 17.64
CA ASP A 145 -8.73 16.58 18.63
C ASP A 145 -9.57 17.69 17.97
N GLU A 146 -9.14 18.19 16.81
CA GLU A 146 -9.93 19.14 16.02
C GLU A 146 -11.29 18.53 15.60
N ALA A 147 -11.30 17.27 15.13
CA ALA A 147 -12.53 16.59 14.71
C ALA A 147 -13.48 16.31 15.89
N ARG A 148 -12.97 15.95 17.07
CA ARG A 148 -13.76 15.78 18.30
C ARG A 148 -14.34 17.12 18.76
N ALA A 149 -13.54 18.18 18.81
CA ALA A 149 -13.99 19.50 19.22
C ALA A 149 -15.10 20.06 18.31
N ALA A 150 -15.05 19.75 17.01
CA ALA A 150 -16.08 20.12 16.04
C ALA A 150 -17.29 19.17 16.00
N GLY A 151 -17.28 18.09 16.79
CA GLY A 151 -18.39 17.13 16.88
C GLY A 151 -18.53 16.19 15.67
N PHE A 152 -17.45 15.97 14.90
CA PHE A 152 -17.43 15.06 13.76
C PHE A 152 -17.13 13.60 14.12
N ILE A 153 -16.52 13.38 15.28
CA ILE A 153 -16.34 12.08 15.92
C ILE A 153 -16.63 12.23 17.43
N GLY A 154 -16.97 11.15 18.10
CA GLY A 154 -17.37 11.10 19.50
C GLY A 154 -18.78 10.58 19.70
N GLN A 155 -19.47 11.09 20.71
CA GLN A 155 -20.86 10.73 21.03
C GLN A 155 -21.85 11.64 20.32
N ASN A 156 -22.96 11.07 19.86
CA ASN A 156 -24.08 11.74 19.23
C ASN A 156 -23.63 12.74 18.15
N ILE A 157 -22.84 12.25 17.18
CA ILE A 157 -22.20 13.03 16.13
C ILE A 157 -23.25 13.89 15.43
N LEU A 158 -23.06 15.22 15.46
CA LEU A 158 -23.97 16.21 14.89
C LEU A 158 -25.45 16.07 15.33
N GLY A 159 -25.72 15.51 16.52
CA GLY A 159 -27.07 15.31 17.04
C GLY A 159 -27.85 14.16 16.37
N SER A 160 -27.19 13.30 15.60
CA SER A 160 -27.82 12.26 14.77
C SER A 160 -28.22 10.98 15.50
N GLY A 161 -27.74 10.78 16.73
CA GLY A 161 -27.81 9.51 17.47
C GLY A 161 -26.72 8.49 17.11
N PHE A 162 -25.88 8.77 16.10
CA PHE A 162 -24.72 7.93 15.76
C PHE A 162 -23.51 8.28 16.65
N ASN A 163 -22.83 7.24 17.14
CA ASN A 163 -21.62 7.36 17.96
C ASN A 163 -20.45 6.72 17.24
N PHE A 164 -19.31 7.41 17.17
CA PHE A 164 -18.08 6.82 16.64
C PHE A 164 -16.85 7.47 17.26
N GLU A 165 -16.09 6.71 18.04
CA GLU A 165 -14.81 7.15 18.60
C GLU A 165 -13.64 6.59 17.79
N LEU A 166 -12.68 7.44 17.43
CA LEU A 166 -11.50 7.06 16.66
C LEU A 166 -10.24 7.35 17.46
N PHE A 167 -9.33 6.39 17.50
CA PHE A 167 -8.05 6.48 18.21
C PHE A 167 -6.88 6.30 17.25
N ALA A 168 -5.80 7.06 17.39
CA ALA A 168 -4.55 6.68 16.75
C ALA A 168 -3.82 5.63 17.61
N HIS A 169 -3.19 4.67 16.93
CA HIS A 169 -2.37 3.65 17.56
C HIS A 169 -0.99 3.70 16.89
N HIS A 170 0.05 3.94 17.68
CA HIS A 170 1.42 4.03 17.18
C HIS A 170 2.07 2.63 17.12
N GLY A 171 2.52 2.23 15.94
CA GLY A 171 3.34 1.03 15.73
C GLY A 171 4.79 1.23 16.17
N TYR A 172 5.65 0.22 15.96
CA TYR A 172 7.06 0.27 16.39
C TYR A 172 8.03 -0.33 15.36
N GLY A 173 7.74 -0.14 14.07
CA GLY A 173 8.67 -0.47 12.99
C GLY A 173 8.76 -1.96 12.67
N ALA A 174 7.65 -2.52 12.17
CA ALA A 174 7.63 -3.90 11.68
C ALA A 174 6.66 -4.01 10.51
N TYR A 175 7.17 -4.27 9.30
CA TYR A 175 6.36 -4.40 8.08
C TYR A 175 5.26 -5.46 8.21
N ILE A 176 5.55 -6.55 8.94
CA ILE A 176 4.55 -7.60 9.17
C ILE A 176 3.32 -7.11 9.94
N CYS A 177 3.44 -6.08 10.77
CA CYS A 177 2.30 -5.48 11.47
C CYS A 177 1.31 -4.78 10.52
N GLY A 178 1.71 -4.50 9.27
CA GLY A 178 0.83 -4.02 8.22
C GLY A 178 -0.01 -5.12 7.58
N GLU A 179 0.23 -6.40 7.88
CA GLU A 179 -0.69 -7.47 7.51
C GLU A 179 -1.98 -7.37 8.32
N GLU A 180 -3.13 -7.51 7.63
CA GLU A 180 -4.45 -7.26 8.20
C GLU A 180 -4.72 -7.89 9.58
N THR A 181 -4.29 -9.13 9.81
CA THR A 181 -4.53 -9.84 11.07
C THR A 181 -3.42 -9.67 12.09
N ALA A 182 -2.16 -9.52 11.65
CA ALA A 182 -1.06 -9.14 12.53
C ALA A 182 -1.27 -7.76 13.15
N LEU A 183 -1.83 -6.83 12.38
CA LEU A 183 -2.21 -5.49 12.82
C LEU A 183 -3.17 -5.56 14.01
N LEU A 184 -4.18 -6.44 13.95
CA LEU A 184 -5.13 -6.63 15.06
C LEU A 184 -4.44 -7.15 16.32
N GLU A 185 -3.55 -8.15 16.17
CA GLU A 185 -2.77 -8.68 17.29
C GLU A 185 -1.87 -7.61 17.90
N SER A 186 -1.24 -6.77 17.08
CA SER A 186 -0.42 -5.65 17.55
C SER A 186 -1.25 -4.61 18.31
N ILE A 187 -2.45 -4.25 17.84
CA ILE A 187 -3.36 -3.34 18.57
C ILE A 187 -3.75 -3.94 19.93
N GLU A 188 -3.95 -5.26 19.99
CA GLU A 188 -4.29 -5.99 21.22
C GLU A 188 -3.12 -6.09 22.22
N GLY A 189 -1.95 -5.52 21.90
CA GLY A 189 -0.77 -5.54 22.76
C GLY A 189 0.01 -6.85 22.70
N LYS A 190 -0.25 -7.69 21.70
CA LYS A 190 0.50 -8.93 21.45
C LYS A 190 1.58 -8.69 20.42
N LYS A 191 2.37 -9.73 20.13
CA LYS A 191 3.30 -9.69 18.99
C LYS A 191 2.51 -9.56 17.68
N GLY A 192 3.04 -8.83 16.71
CA GLY A 192 2.49 -8.70 15.35
C GLY A 192 2.60 -9.98 14.51
N GLN A 193 2.15 -11.11 15.07
CA GLN A 193 2.11 -12.39 14.39
C GLN A 193 0.71 -12.60 13.81
N PRO A 194 0.56 -12.82 12.50
CA PRO A 194 -0.74 -13.00 11.86
C PRO A 194 -1.59 -14.11 12.48
N ARG A 195 -2.91 -13.97 12.34
CA ARG A 195 -3.88 -15.02 12.69
C ARG A 195 -4.07 -15.96 11.50
N PHE A 196 -4.23 -17.24 11.80
CA PHE A 196 -4.66 -18.20 10.78
C PHE A 196 -6.09 -17.89 10.34
N LYS A 197 -6.36 -17.96 9.02
CA LYS A 197 -7.70 -17.80 8.44
C LYS A 197 -8.21 -19.19 8.04
N PRO A 198 -9.43 -19.63 8.45
CA PRO A 198 -10.43 -18.98 9.32
C PRO A 198 -10.11 -19.05 10.84
N PRO A 199 -10.74 -18.20 11.69
CA PRO A 199 -11.85 -17.26 11.38
C PRO A 199 -11.39 -15.93 10.77
N PHE A 200 -12.24 -15.35 9.91
CA PHE A 200 -11.98 -14.06 9.26
C PHE A 200 -12.28 -12.86 10.18
N PRO A 201 -11.59 -11.70 10.02
CA PRO A 201 -11.78 -10.52 10.86
C PRO A 201 -13.22 -10.01 10.92
N ALA A 202 -13.97 -10.11 9.82
CA ALA A 202 -15.37 -9.70 9.77
C ALA A 202 -16.28 -10.48 10.73
N SER A 203 -15.86 -11.68 11.17
CA SER A 203 -16.55 -12.47 12.18
C SER A 203 -15.83 -12.43 13.54
N PHE A 204 -14.50 -12.55 13.54
CA PHE A 204 -13.66 -12.59 14.74
C PHE A 204 -12.37 -11.80 14.51
N GLY A 205 -12.44 -10.49 14.76
CA GLY A 205 -11.35 -9.54 14.59
C GLY A 205 -10.85 -9.01 15.93
N LEU A 206 -10.70 -7.69 16.01
CA LEU A 206 -10.15 -6.99 17.16
C LEU A 206 -10.96 -7.27 18.43
N TYR A 207 -10.29 -7.69 19.50
CA TYR A 207 -10.88 -8.12 20.77
C TYR A 207 -11.95 -9.20 20.61
N GLY A 208 -11.80 -10.05 19.59
CA GLY A 208 -12.77 -11.10 19.25
C GLY A 208 -14.08 -10.58 18.67
N ARG A 209 -14.15 -9.31 18.25
CA ARG A 209 -15.34 -8.67 17.69
C ARG A 209 -15.24 -8.48 16.17
N PRO A 210 -16.37 -8.42 15.44
CA PRO A 210 -16.38 -8.12 14.02
C PRO A 210 -15.57 -6.86 13.71
N THR A 211 -14.60 -6.99 12.81
CA THR A 211 -13.69 -5.91 12.46
C THR A 211 -13.44 -5.89 10.97
N THR A 212 -13.49 -4.70 10.37
CA THR A 212 -13.02 -4.47 9.00
C THR A 212 -11.78 -3.60 9.02
N ILE A 213 -10.78 -4.00 8.24
CA ILE A 213 -9.53 -3.26 8.05
C ILE A 213 -9.48 -2.73 6.62
N ASN A 214 -9.19 -1.44 6.43
CA ASN A 214 -8.88 -0.87 5.13
C ASN A 214 -7.65 0.04 5.22
N ASN A 215 -6.97 0.24 4.09
CA ASN A 215 -5.80 1.12 4.01
C ASN A 215 -6.19 2.60 3.99
N THR A 216 -5.27 3.47 4.41
CA THR A 216 -5.41 4.93 4.45
C THR A 216 -5.98 5.52 3.16
N GLU A 217 -5.39 5.23 1.99
CA GLU A 217 -5.88 5.71 0.69
C GLU A 217 -7.32 5.26 0.41
N THR A 218 -7.70 4.06 0.88
CA THR A 218 -9.06 3.54 0.69
C THR A 218 -10.06 4.35 1.48
N PHE A 219 -9.79 4.63 2.77
CA PHE A 219 -10.67 5.47 3.59
C PHE A 219 -10.70 6.91 3.11
N ALA A 220 -9.54 7.51 2.80
CA ALA A 220 -9.46 8.87 2.30
C ALA A 220 -10.27 9.07 1.01
N SER A 221 -10.47 8.03 0.20
CA SER A 221 -11.24 8.10 -1.05
C SER A 221 -12.76 8.17 -0.83
N ILE A 222 -13.26 7.67 0.31
CA ILE A 222 -14.70 7.49 0.55
C ILE A 222 -15.49 8.81 0.47
N PRO A 223 -15.08 9.92 1.12
CA PRO A 223 -15.81 11.17 1.03
C PRO A 223 -15.91 11.69 -0.42
N PHE A 224 -14.85 11.53 -1.20
CA PHE A 224 -14.84 12.02 -2.58
C PHE A 224 -15.72 11.17 -3.50
N ILE A 225 -15.70 9.84 -3.34
CA ILE A 225 -16.60 8.92 -4.05
C ILE A 225 -18.07 9.32 -3.81
N LEU A 226 -18.45 9.57 -2.56
CA LEU A 226 -19.81 9.94 -2.22
C LEU A 226 -20.22 11.34 -2.69
N LYS A 227 -19.24 12.25 -2.79
CA LYS A 227 -19.45 13.60 -3.31
C LYS A 227 -19.75 13.59 -4.80
N MET A 228 -18.97 12.82 -5.59
CA MET A 228 -19.10 12.80 -7.05
C MET A 228 -20.08 11.77 -7.58
N GLY A 229 -20.38 10.73 -6.79
CA GLY A 229 -21.13 9.56 -7.22
C GLY A 229 -20.20 8.41 -7.61
N GLY A 230 -20.60 7.19 -7.26
CA GLY A 230 -19.80 5.98 -7.52
C GLY A 230 -19.59 5.74 -9.01
N GLU A 231 -20.60 5.95 -9.84
CA GLU A 231 -20.48 5.81 -11.29
C GLU A 231 -19.47 6.79 -11.89
N GLU A 232 -19.50 8.06 -11.48
CA GLU A 232 -18.52 9.07 -11.91
C GLU A 232 -17.10 8.71 -11.44
N PHE A 233 -16.94 8.19 -10.24
CA PHE A 233 -15.64 7.71 -9.77
C PHE A 233 -15.14 6.51 -10.61
N LEU A 234 -16.02 5.56 -10.96
CA LEU A 234 -15.67 4.46 -11.85
C LEU A 234 -15.20 4.97 -13.22
N ASN A 235 -15.90 5.96 -13.77
CA ASN A 235 -15.61 6.56 -15.09
C ASN A 235 -14.28 7.30 -15.18
N LEU A 236 -13.63 7.62 -14.04
CA LEU A 236 -12.26 8.12 -14.04
C LEU A 236 -11.26 7.06 -14.51
N GLY A 237 -11.51 5.79 -14.18
CA GLY A 237 -10.61 4.68 -14.48
C GLY A 237 -11.07 3.81 -15.66
N LYS A 238 -10.74 2.53 -15.60
CA LYS A 238 -11.22 1.51 -16.54
C LYS A 238 -12.28 0.62 -15.89
N PRO A 239 -13.09 -0.12 -16.65
CA PRO A 239 -13.93 -1.18 -16.10
C PRO A 239 -13.12 -2.09 -15.16
N ASN A 240 -13.69 -2.44 -14.00
CA ASN A 240 -13.03 -3.19 -12.89
C ASN A 240 -11.87 -2.47 -12.18
N ASN A 241 -11.52 -1.25 -12.59
CA ASN A 241 -10.39 -0.48 -12.12
C ASN A 241 -10.85 0.96 -11.80
N GLY A 242 -11.79 1.10 -10.86
CA GLY A 242 -12.44 2.37 -10.58
C GLY A 242 -11.51 3.41 -9.96
N GLY A 243 -11.65 4.65 -10.42
CA GLY A 243 -11.06 5.84 -9.82
C GLY A 243 -9.61 6.13 -10.14
N THR A 244 -9.09 7.10 -9.39
CA THR A 244 -7.67 7.42 -9.32
C THR A 244 -6.96 6.53 -8.30
N LYS A 245 -5.63 6.50 -8.41
CA LYS A 245 -4.73 5.90 -7.45
C LYS A 245 -3.50 6.78 -7.25
N LEU A 246 -3.02 6.84 -6.01
CA LEU A 246 -1.71 7.42 -5.69
C LEU A 246 -0.61 6.39 -5.94
N PHE A 247 0.30 6.74 -6.85
CA PHE A 247 1.50 5.94 -7.16
C PHE A 247 2.72 6.58 -6.52
N SER A 248 3.44 5.80 -5.71
CA SER A 248 4.73 6.18 -5.15
C SER A 248 5.82 5.75 -6.12
N VAL A 249 6.35 6.69 -6.91
CA VAL A 249 7.38 6.38 -7.91
C VAL A 249 8.77 6.65 -7.34
N SER A 250 9.62 5.63 -7.33
CA SER A 250 10.97 5.68 -6.79
C SER A 250 11.99 5.00 -7.71
N GLY A 251 13.27 5.08 -7.33
CA GLY A 251 14.37 4.51 -8.10
C GLY A 251 14.90 5.47 -9.18
N HIS A 252 15.08 4.94 -10.38
CA HIS A 252 15.89 5.53 -11.45
C HIS A 252 15.10 6.49 -12.37
N VAL A 253 14.34 7.41 -11.78
CA VAL A 253 13.61 8.48 -12.47
C VAL A 253 14.16 9.85 -12.08
N ASN A 254 13.94 10.87 -12.92
CA ASN A 254 14.45 12.23 -12.64
C ASN A 254 13.71 12.93 -11.48
N ARG A 255 12.42 12.64 -11.31
CA ARG A 255 11.55 13.23 -10.29
C ARG A 255 10.80 12.10 -9.56
N PRO A 256 11.43 11.40 -8.59
CA PRO A 256 10.71 10.44 -7.76
C PRO A 256 9.74 11.19 -6.85
N GLY A 257 8.61 10.58 -6.51
CA GLY A 257 7.57 11.23 -5.72
C GLY A 257 6.22 10.54 -5.84
N ASN A 258 5.20 11.12 -5.19
CA ASN A 258 3.84 10.65 -5.30
C ASN A 258 3.12 11.34 -6.46
N TYR A 259 2.39 10.55 -7.23
CA TYR A 259 1.61 10.98 -8.39
C TYR A 259 0.19 10.41 -8.31
N GLU A 260 -0.82 11.27 -8.33
CA GLU A 260 -2.21 10.83 -8.42
C GLU A 260 -2.64 10.78 -9.89
N ILE A 261 -2.90 9.57 -10.39
CA ILE A 261 -3.33 9.36 -11.78
C ILE A 261 -4.54 8.42 -11.85
N PRO A 262 -5.37 8.51 -12.91
CA PRO A 262 -6.45 7.57 -13.12
C PRO A 262 -5.94 6.15 -13.39
N LEU A 263 -6.63 5.14 -12.86
CA LEU A 263 -6.29 3.76 -13.16
C LEU A 263 -6.52 3.48 -14.66
N GLY A 264 -5.47 3.04 -15.33
CA GLY A 264 -5.46 2.80 -16.77
C GLY A 264 -4.62 3.78 -17.58
N THR A 265 -4.04 4.80 -16.94
CA THR A 265 -3.01 5.65 -17.55
C THR A 265 -1.81 4.80 -18.02
N PRO A 266 -1.26 5.01 -19.23
CA PRO A 266 -0.06 4.32 -19.69
C PRO A 266 1.14 4.54 -18.75
N PHE A 267 1.96 3.51 -18.52
CA PHE A 267 3.19 3.65 -17.73
C PHE A 267 4.14 4.69 -18.33
N SER A 268 4.22 4.77 -19.67
CA SER A 268 5.02 5.78 -20.38
C SER A 268 4.63 7.21 -19.99
N THR A 269 3.34 7.48 -19.84
CA THR A 269 2.82 8.77 -19.36
C THR A 269 3.23 9.05 -17.92
N LEU A 270 3.09 8.06 -17.02
CA LEU A 270 3.56 8.21 -15.63
C LEU A 270 5.08 8.48 -15.58
N LEU A 271 5.86 7.76 -16.39
CA LEU A 271 7.31 7.94 -16.48
C LEU A 271 7.67 9.35 -16.99
N GLU A 272 6.94 9.88 -17.98
CA GLU A 272 7.09 11.25 -18.46
C GLU A 272 6.79 12.28 -17.35
N MET A 273 5.75 12.07 -16.56
CA MET A 273 5.43 12.91 -15.38
C MET A 273 6.58 12.90 -14.34
N CYS A 274 7.28 11.77 -14.23
CA CYS A 274 8.50 11.63 -13.42
C CYS A 274 9.74 12.28 -14.07
N GLY A 275 9.59 12.99 -15.19
CA GLY A 275 10.69 13.59 -15.95
C GLY A 275 11.52 12.58 -16.73
N GLY A 276 11.02 11.36 -16.95
CA GLY A 276 11.72 10.30 -17.65
C GLY A 276 12.79 9.60 -16.79
N MET A 277 13.57 8.75 -17.46
CA MET A 277 14.64 7.99 -16.84
C MET A 277 15.77 8.89 -16.37
N ARG A 278 16.35 8.54 -15.22
CA ARG A 278 17.48 9.26 -14.63
C ARG A 278 18.64 9.34 -15.63
N GLY A 279 19.06 10.57 -15.93
CA GLY A 279 20.18 10.83 -16.86
C GLY A 279 19.95 10.33 -18.29
N GLY A 280 18.68 10.13 -18.70
CA GLY A 280 18.34 9.64 -20.04
C GLY A 280 18.73 8.18 -20.32
N ARG A 281 19.07 7.41 -19.27
CA ARG A 281 19.48 6.00 -19.39
C ARG A 281 18.34 5.10 -19.86
N LYS A 282 18.69 3.93 -20.38
CA LYS A 282 17.70 2.94 -20.79
C LYS A 282 17.02 2.31 -19.58
N ILE A 283 15.70 2.15 -19.66
CA ILE A 283 14.93 1.38 -18.69
C ILE A 283 15.28 -0.11 -18.80
N LYS A 284 15.54 -0.75 -17.65
CA LYS A 284 15.85 -2.18 -17.57
C LYS A 284 14.68 -2.96 -17.02
N ALA A 285 14.12 -2.51 -15.91
CA ALA A 285 13.12 -3.25 -15.17
C ALA A 285 12.26 -2.33 -14.31
N VAL A 286 11.04 -2.77 -13.99
CA VAL A 286 10.12 -2.06 -13.10
C VAL A 286 9.46 -3.06 -12.16
N ILE A 287 9.37 -2.71 -10.88
CA ILE A 287 8.46 -3.38 -9.94
C ILE A 287 7.23 -2.47 -9.82
N PRO A 288 6.07 -2.84 -10.40
CA PRO A 288 4.96 -1.90 -10.62
C PRO A 288 4.02 -1.74 -9.41
N GLY A 289 4.01 -2.70 -8.48
CA GLY A 289 3.05 -2.75 -7.38
C GLY A 289 3.57 -2.33 -6.02
N GLY A 290 4.83 -2.64 -5.75
CA GLY A 290 5.50 -2.61 -4.44
C GLY A 290 6.47 -3.78 -4.37
N SER A 291 7.33 -3.86 -3.35
CA SER A 291 8.37 -4.91 -3.28
C SER A 291 7.84 -6.34 -3.38
N SER A 292 6.56 -6.54 -3.06
CA SER A 292 5.87 -7.84 -3.12
C SER A 292 5.50 -8.27 -4.55
N ALA A 293 5.51 -7.34 -5.50
CA ALA A 293 5.12 -7.60 -6.88
C ALA A 293 6.28 -8.20 -7.70
N PRO A 294 6.00 -9.13 -8.62
CA PRO A 294 6.98 -9.59 -9.61
C PRO A 294 7.61 -8.43 -10.40
N VAL A 295 8.91 -8.51 -10.69
CA VAL A 295 9.58 -7.55 -11.58
C VAL A 295 9.15 -7.77 -13.03
N VAL A 296 8.98 -6.67 -13.77
CA VAL A 296 8.62 -6.67 -15.19
C VAL A 296 9.78 -6.09 -16.01
N PRO A 297 10.18 -6.73 -17.13
CA PRO A 297 11.13 -6.15 -18.07
C PRO A 297 10.68 -4.78 -18.59
N GLY A 298 11.63 -3.85 -18.78
CA GLY A 298 11.32 -2.46 -19.10
C GLY A 298 10.51 -2.28 -20.39
N ASP A 299 10.80 -3.07 -21.42
CA ASP A 299 10.08 -3.05 -22.71
C ASP A 299 8.61 -3.52 -22.57
N VAL A 300 8.37 -4.56 -21.78
CA VAL A 300 7.02 -5.03 -21.44
C VAL A 300 6.26 -3.98 -20.62
N MET A 301 6.94 -3.36 -19.65
CA MET A 301 6.32 -2.35 -18.81
C MET A 301 5.92 -1.10 -19.62
N MET A 302 6.74 -0.69 -20.59
CA MET A 302 6.44 0.45 -21.48
C MET A 302 5.18 0.26 -22.34
N GLN A 303 4.72 -0.97 -22.52
CA GLN A 303 3.49 -1.31 -23.24
C GLN A 303 2.27 -1.43 -22.31
N SER A 304 2.48 -1.35 -21.00
CA SER A 304 1.45 -1.59 -19.99
C SER A 304 0.77 -0.31 -19.53
N THR A 305 -0.48 -0.44 -19.08
CA THR A 305 -1.20 0.62 -18.37
C THR A 305 -1.19 0.37 -16.86
N MET A 306 -1.27 1.44 -16.08
CA MET A 306 -1.26 1.44 -14.62
C MET A 306 -2.65 1.07 -14.08
N ASP A 307 -3.06 -0.17 -14.31
CA ASP A 307 -4.29 -0.78 -13.81
C ASP A 307 -4.07 -2.25 -13.41
N TYR A 308 -4.96 -2.81 -12.59
CA TYR A 308 -4.76 -4.15 -12.04
C TYR A 308 -4.71 -5.22 -13.13
N ASP A 309 -5.50 -5.07 -14.20
CA ASP A 309 -5.65 -6.09 -15.23
C ASP A 309 -4.47 -6.07 -16.21
N SER A 310 -4.00 -4.90 -16.64
CA SER A 310 -2.84 -4.78 -17.52
C SER A 310 -1.55 -5.24 -16.84
N ILE A 311 -1.35 -4.91 -15.56
CA ILE A 311 -0.16 -5.33 -14.82
C ILE A 311 -0.19 -6.83 -14.54
N ALA A 312 -1.37 -7.41 -14.28
CA ALA A 312 -1.53 -8.86 -14.20
C ALA A 312 -1.16 -9.56 -15.51
N LYS A 313 -1.59 -9.02 -16.65
CA LYS A 313 -1.23 -9.54 -17.99
C LYS A 313 0.27 -9.45 -18.28
N ALA A 314 0.96 -8.45 -17.73
CA ALA A 314 2.41 -8.32 -17.81
C ALA A 314 3.17 -9.35 -16.93
N GLY A 315 2.46 -10.20 -16.17
CA GLY A 315 3.05 -11.21 -15.30
C GLY A 315 3.44 -10.69 -13.91
N SER A 316 2.86 -9.55 -13.49
CA SER A 316 3.08 -8.96 -12.17
C SER A 316 1.75 -8.67 -11.48
N MET A 317 1.74 -7.82 -10.46
CA MET A 317 0.53 -7.38 -9.78
C MET A 317 0.65 -5.92 -9.34
N LEU A 318 -0.48 -5.21 -9.41
CA LEU A 318 -0.57 -3.85 -8.88
C LEU A 318 -0.97 -3.92 -7.40
N GLY A 319 0.02 -3.82 -6.52
CA GLY A 319 -0.13 -3.83 -5.07
C GLY A 319 -0.53 -2.46 -4.49
N SER A 320 0.34 -1.90 -3.64
CA SER A 320 0.17 -0.58 -3.01
C SER A 320 0.37 0.58 -3.99
N GLY A 321 0.88 0.34 -5.21
CA GLY A 321 1.21 1.38 -6.19
C GLY A 321 2.61 1.94 -6.04
N ALA A 322 3.48 1.24 -5.31
CA ALA A 322 4.89 1.56 -5.16
C ALA A 322 5.68 1.11 -6.40
N VAL A 323 5.88 2.04 -7.33
CA VAL A 323 6.58 1.79 -8.60
C VAL A 323 8.08 2.02 -8.40
N ILE A 324 8.87 0.94 -8.43
CA ILE A 324 10.33 1.01 -8.33
C ILE A 324 10.91 0.84 -9.72
N VAL A 325 11.48 1.91 -10.28
CA VAL A 325 12.06 1.93 -11.63
C VAL A 325 13.57 1.67 -11.57
N MET A 326 14.06 0.79 -12.44
CA MET A 326 15.47 0.42 -12.54
C MET A 326 15.99 0.66 -13.96
N ASP A 327 17.13 1.36 -14.06
CA ASP A 327 17.82 1.58 -15.33
C ASP A 327 18.86 0.47 -15.61
N GLU A 328 19.52 0.56 -16.76
CA GLU A 328 20.52 -0.42 -17.23
C GLU A 328 21.77 -0.54 -16.34
N THR A 329 21.97 0.35 -15.36
CA THR A 329 23.10 0.29 -14.41
C THR A 329 22.83 -0.57 -13.19
N VAL A 330 21.62 -1.10 -13.03
CA VAL A 330 21.27 -1.92 -11.88
C VAL A 330 21.70 -3.37 -12.12
N CYS A 331 22.45 -3.95 -11.19
CA CYS A 331 22.63 -5.41 -11.12
C CYS A 331 21.37 -6.03 -10.52
N MET A 332 20.71 -6.94 -11.26
CA MET A 332 19.44 -7.51 -10.80
C MET A 332 19.65 -8.52 -9.66
N VAL A 333 20.81 -9.17 -9.59
CA VAL A 333 21.18 -10.06 -8.48
C VAL A 333 21.26 -9.27 -7.17
N LYS A 334 21.97 -8.14 -7.17
CA LYS A 334 22.10 -7.24 -6.03
C LYS A 334 20.77 -6.58 -5.62
N ALA A 335 19.96 -6.18 -6.60
CA ALA A 335 18.62 -5.65 -6.33
C ALA A 335 17.75 -6.71 -5.63
N LEU A 336 17.78 -7.96 -6.11
CA LEU A 336 17.09 -9.07 -5.46
C LEU A 336 17.64 -9.35 -4.06
N GLU A 337 18.95 -9.36 -3.89
CA GLU A 337 19.60 -9.57 -2.59
C GLU A 337 19.01 -8.63 -1.53
N ARG A 338 18.88 -7.33 -1.87
CA ARG A 338 18.34 -6.34 -0.95
C ARG A 338 16.86 -6.58 -0.62
N LEU A 339 16.05 -7.00 -1.60
CA LEU A 339 14.64 -7.35 -1.40
C LEU A 339 14.49 -8.62 -0.56
N SER A 340 15.27 -9.66 -0.85
CA SER A 340 15.29 -10.90 -0.07
C SER A 340 15.74 -10.65 1.37
N PHE A 341 16.72 -9.77 1.58
CA PHE A 341 17.13 -9.35 2.93
C PHE A 341 16.00 -8.64 3.68
N PHE A 342 15.27 -7.74 3.01
CA PHE A 342 14.10 -7.08 3.62
C PHE A 342 13.06 -8.09 4.12
N TYR A 343 12.66 -9.06 3.28
CA TYR A 343 11.67 -10.06 3.69
C TYR A 343 12.19 -11.05 4.73
N TYR A 344 13.50 -11.29 4.78
CA TYR A 344 14.12 -12.06 5.84
C TYR A 344 14.02 -11.35 7.19
N GLU A 345 14.43 -10.07 7.24
CA GLU A 345 14.38 -9.26 8.47
C GLU A 345 12.95 -8.99 8.94
N GLU A 346 12.04 -8.72 8.01
CA GLU A 346 10.65 -8.34 8.32
C GLU A 346 9.70 -9.54 8.48
N SER A 347 10.22 -10.77 8.50
CA SER A 347 9.43 -11.94 8.83
C SER A 347 9.16 -11.99 10.34
N CYS A 348 7.88 -12.12 10.75
CA CYS A 348 7.56 -12.34 12.19
C CYS A 348 8.05 -13.69 12.75
N GLY A 349 8.55 -14.59 11.89
CA GLY A 349 9.09 -15.89 12.30
C GLY A 349 8.03 -16.92 12.75
N GLN A 350 6.74 -16.67 12.58
CA GLN A 350 5.70 -17.58 13.09
C GLN A 350 5.65 -18.93 12.34
N CYS A 351 5.54 -18.90 11.01
CA CYS A 351 5.43 -20.12 10.20
C CYS A 351 6.79 -20.59 9.69
N THR A 352 7.10 -21.88 9.86
CA THR A 352 8.38 -22.48 9.45
C THR A 352 8.72 -22.26 7.98
N PRO A 353 7.80 -22.44 7.00
CA PRO A 353 8.12 -22.22 5.59
C PRO A 353 8.61 -20.80 5.32
N CYS A 354 7.98 -19.78 5.92
CA CYS A 354 8.46 -18.41 5.79
C CYS A 354 9.75 -18.19 6.57
N ARG A 355 9.78 -18.51 7.88
CA ARG A 355 10.90 -18.19 8.79
C ARG A 355 12.23 -18.75 8.27
N GLU A 356 12.23 -20.02 7.90
CA GLU A 356 13.45 -20.69 7.43
C GLU A 356 13.65 -20.43 5.93
N GLY A 357 12.58 -20.40 5.15
CA GLY A 357 12.64 -20.23 3.69
C GLY A 357 13.14 -18.85 3.26
N THR A 358 12.69 -17.76 3.88
CA THR A 358 13.19 -16.40 3.55
C THR A 358 14.67 -16.25 3.90
N SER A 359 15.10 -16.78 5.05
CA SER A 359 16.51 -16.84 5.43
C SER A 359 17.33 -17.62 4.41
N TRP A 360 16.82 -18.76 3.95
CA TRP A 360 17.51 -19.60 2.97
C TRP A 360 17.62 -18.90 1.60
N MET A 361 16.52 -18.34 1.08
CA MET A 361 16.54 -17.59 -0.17
C MET A 361 17.55 -16.44 -0.12
N TYR A 362 17.51 -15.63 0.94
CA TYR A 362 18.47 -14.54 1.11
C TYR A 362 19.92 -15.05 1.11
N LYS A 363 20.23 -16.11 1.88
CA LYS A 363 21.59 -16.67 1.93
C LYS A 363 22.08 -17.18 0.57
N VAL A 364 21.20 -17.78 -0.24
CA VAL A 364 21.57 -18.26 -1.58
C VAL A 364 21.81 -17.07 -2.52
N VAL A 365 20.91 -16.09 -2.56
CA VAL A 365 21.07 -14.88 -3.40
C VAL A 365 22.31 -14.09 -2.97
N HIS A 366 22.53 -13.91 -1.67
CA HIS A 366 23.74 -13.30 -1.11
C HIS A 366 24.99 -14.05 -1.56
N ARG A 367 25.00 -15.39 -1.46
CA ARG A 367 26.14 -16.19 -1.92
C ARG A 367 26.42 -15.98 -3.42
N ILE A 368 25.38 -15.91 -4.26
CA ILE A 368 25.54 -15.64 -5.70
C ILE A 368 26.13 -14.23 -5.92
N GLU A 369 25.58 -13.20 -5.26
CA GLU A 369 26.06 -11.82 -5.40
C GLU A 369 27.54 -11.68 -5.03
N HIS A 370 27.98 -12.37 -3.97
CA HIS A 370 29.33 -12.27 -3.44
C HIS A 370 30.32 -13.28 -4.06
N GLY A 371 30.03 -13.78 -5.27
CA GLY A 371 30.96 -14.59 -6.06
C GLY A 371 31.22 -15.98 -5.48
N GLN A 372 30.28 -16.51 -4.69
CA GLN A 372 30.36 -17.83 -4.08
C GLN A 372 29.26 -18.77 -4.59
N GLY A 373 28.47 -18.34 -5.58
CA GLY A 373 27.36 -19.09 -6.15
C GLY A 373 27.81 -20.41 -6.80
N LYS A 374 26.91 -21.38 -6.82
CA LYS A 374 27.10 -22.71 -7.41
C LYS A 374 26.12 -22.94 -8.57
N PRO A 375 26.42 -23.81 -9.54
CA PRO A 375 25.50 -24.11 -10.64
C PRO A 375 24.12 -24.57 -10.18
N GLU A 376 24.05 -25.29 -9.05
CA GLU A 376 22.79 -25.82 -8.51
C GLU A 376 21.96 -24.79 -7.74
N ASP A 377 22.48 -23.57 -7.53
CA ASP A 377 21.83 -22.57 -6.68
C ASP A 377 20.54 -22.04 -7.29
N LEU A 378 20.43 -21.99 -8.63
CA LEU A 378 19.22 -21.53 -9.31
C LEU A 378 18.08 -22.54 -9.16
N ASP A 379 18.37 -23.83 -9.34
CA ASP A 379 17.39 -24.90 -9.13
C ASP A 379 17.00 -25.02 -7.65
N LEU A 380 17.95 -24.77 -6.75
CA LEU A 380 17.68 -24.68 -5.32
C LEU A 380 16.73 -23.54 -4.99
N LEU A 381 16.93 -22.35 -5.55
CA LEU A 381 16.01 -21.23 -5.37
C LEU A 381 14.59 -21.64 -5.83
N ASP A 382 14.44 -22.17 -7.05
CA ASP A 382 13.14 -22.63 -7.56
C ASP A 382 12.47 -23.67 -6.63
N SER A 383 13.26 -24.59 -6.08
CA SER A 383 12.78 -25.57 -5.09
C SER A 383 12.29 -24.92 -3.79
N VAL A 384 13.03 -23.94 -3.26
CA VAL A 384 12.66 -23.22 -2.03
C VAL A 384 11.37 -22.43 -2.25
N LEU A 385 11.20 -21.78 -3.41
CA LEU A 385 9.98 -21.04 -3.75
C LEU A 385 8.74 -21.92 -3.67
N GLY A 386 8.79 -23.10 -4.30
CA GLY A 386 7.68 -24.07 -4.26
C GLY A 386 7.36 -24.62 -2.87
N ASN A 387 8.28 -24.47 -1.91
CA ASN A 387 8.07 -24.87 -0.52
C ASN A 387 7.52 -23.77 0.38
N ILE A 388 7.68 -22.51 0.01
CA ILE A 388 7.12 -21.35 0.73
C ILE A 388 5.70 -21.07 0.26
N MET A 389 5.51 -20.98 -1.07
CA MET A 389 4.29 -20.44 -1.66
C MET A 389 3.06 -21.28 -1.29
N GLY A 390 1.99 -20.61 -0.86
CA GLY A 390 0.74 -21.26 -0.47
C GLY A 390 0.80 -22.14 0.80
N ARG A 391 1.93 -22.14 1.53
CA ARG A 391 2.12 -22.93 2.77
C ARG A 391 2.41 -22.07 4.00
N THR A 392 2.20 -20.76 3.90
CA THR A 392 2.44 -19.78 4.97
C THR A 392 1.13 -19.25 5.55
N ILE A 393 1.19 -18.72 6.78
CA ILE A 393 -0.01 -18.22 7.49
C ILE A 393 -0.56 -16.95 6.84
N CYS A 394 0.33 -16.09 6.33
CA CYS A 394 -0.02 -14.84 5.67
C CYS A 394 0.71 -14.70 4.34
N ALA A 395 0.31 -13.71 3.55
CA ALA A 395 0.85 -13.48 2.21
C ALA A 395 2.33 -13.00 2.18
N LEU A 396 2.98 -12.76 3.32
CA LEU A 396 4.40 -12.38 3.34
C LEU A 396 5.28 -13.46 2.70
N GLY A 397 4.94 -14.74 2.89
CA GLY A 397 5.67 -15.84 2.25
C GLY A 397 5.64 -15.75 0.72
N ASP A 398 4.45 -15.51 0.15
CA ASP A 398 4.30 -15.31 -1.29
C ASP A 398 4.99 -14.01 -1.74
N ALA A 399 4.86 -12.93 -0.98
CA ALA A 399 5.51 -11.64 -1.24
C ALA A 399 7.05 -11.74 -1.25
N ALA A 400 7.64 -12.64 -0.48
CA ALA A 400 9.08 -12.90 -0.50
C ALA A 400 9.51 -13.79 -1.68
N ALA A 401 8.64 -14.70 -2.12
CA ALA A 401 8.93 -15.67 -3.17
C ALA A 401 8.72 -15.11 -4.59
N LEU A 402 7.65 -14.34 -4.82
CA LEU A 402 7.27 -13.81 -6.13
C LEU A 402 8.37 -12.93 -6.77
N PRO A 403 9.06 -12.03 -6.02
CA PRO A 403 10.20 -11.31 -6.56
C PRO A 403 11.31 -12.25 -7.03
N VAL A 404 11.74 -13.22 -6.21
CA VAL A 404 12.79 -14.17 -6.60
C VAL A 404 12.41 -14.93 -7.88
N GLN A 405 11.17 -15.43 -7.96
CA GLN A 405 10.67 -16.14 -9.14
C GLN A 405 10.81 -15.29 -10.42
N SER A 406 10.35 -14.04 -10.36
CA SER A 406 10.35 -13.15 -11.52
C SER A 406 11.74 -12.66 -11.91
N PHE A 407 12.62 -12.43 -10.94
CA PHE A 407 14.01 -12.08 -11.21
C PHE A 407 14.76 -13.22 -11.90
N LEU A 408 14.57 -14.46 -11.44
CA LEU A 408 15.12 -15.65 -12.11
C LEU A 408 14.53 -15.83 -13.52
N LYS A 409 13.22 -15.64 -13.69
CA LYS A 409 12.56 -15.76 -14.99
C LYS A 409 13.09 -14.77 -16.03
N HIS A 410 13.28 -13.52 -15.63
CA HIS A 410 13.56 -12.43 -16.58
C HIS A 410 15.04 -12.07 -16.69
N PHE A 411 15.84 -12.35 -15.65
CA PHE A 411 17.24 -11.92 -15.57
C PHE A 411 18.17 -13.08 -15.24
N ARG A 412 17.79 -14.33 -15.57
CA ARG A 412 18.57 -15.54 -15.29
C ARG A 412 20.04 -15.44 -15.68
N SER A 413 20.30 -14.86 -16.85
CA SER A 413 21.64 -14.70 -17.39
C SER A 413 22.56 -13.86 -16.50
N GLU A 414 22.01 -12.92 -15.72
CA GLU A 414 22.79 -12.17 -14.73
C GLU A 414 23.20 -13.04 -13.56
N PHE A 415 22.32 -13.93 -13.09
CA PHE A 415 22.67 -14.89 -12.03
C PHE A 415 23.72 -15.90 -12.52
N GLU A 416 23.55 -16.42 -13.73
CA GLU A 416 24.51 -17.33 -14.38
C GLU A 416 25.89 -16.65 -14.51
N TYR A 417 25.93 -15.38 -14.94
CA TYR A 417 27.17 -14.62 -15.00
C TYR A 417 27.88 -14.53 -13.65
N HIS A 418 27.17 -14.22 -12.56
CA HIS A 418 27.74 -14.16 -11.22
C HIS A 418 28.28 -15.52 -10.76
N ILE A 419 27.58 -16.61 -11.10
CA ILE A 419 27.99 -17.98 -10.76
C ILE A 419 29.24 -18.39 -11.53
N GLU A 420 29.34 -18.07 -12.82
CA GLU A 420 30.46 -18.47 -13.68
C GLU A 420 31.71 -17.61 -13.42
N ASN A 421 31.54 -16.29 -13.37
CA ASN A 421 32.64 -15.33 -13.31
C ASN A 421 33.03 -14.94 -11.88
N LYS A 422 32.26 -15.35 -10.88
CA LYS A 422 32.47 -15.04 -9.46
C LYS A 422 32.56 -13.53 -9.17
N THR A 423 31.92 -12.71 -10.01
CA THR A 423 31.93 -11.26 -9.90
C THR A 423 30.62 -10.68 -10.43
N CYS A 424 30.28 -9.47 -9.99
CA CYS A 424 29.14 -8.74 -10.51
C CYS A 424 29.38 -8.25 -11.95
N LEU A 425 28.37 -8.40 -12.81
CA LEU A 425 28.42 -7.91 -14.20
C LEU A 425 28.41 -6.38 -14.32
N VAL A 426 27.95 -5.70 -13.26
CA VAL A 426 27.95 -4.23 -13.19
C VAL A 426 29.16 -3.79 -12.37
N PRO A 427 30.07 -2.99 -12.94
CA PRO A 427 31.23 -2.46 -12.20
C PRO A 427 30.83 -1.67 -10.93
N LYS A 428 31.61 -1.79 -9.86
CA LYS A 428 31.30 -1.15 -8.55
C LYS A 428 31.17 0.37 -8.65
N ASP A 429 32.00 1.01 -9.46
CA ASP A 429 31.96 2.44 -9.72
C ASP A 429 30.65 2.86 -10.41
N VAL A 430 30.13 2.04 -11.34
CA VAL A 430 28.81 2.25 -11.97
C VAL A 430 27.69 2.10 -10.94
N GLN A 431 27.76 1.09 -10.08
CA GLN A 431 26.79 0.90 -8.99
C GLN A 431 26.77 2.10 -8.04
N TRP A 432 27.94 2.65 -7.67
CA TRP A 432 28.06 3.79 -6.75
C TRP A 432 27.76 5.13 -7.40
N ALA A 433 28.04 5.31 -8.69
CA ALA A 433 27.67 6.51 -9.43
C ALA A 433 26.16 6.76 -9.30
N GLY A 434 25.35 5.69 -9.33
CA GLY A 434 23.91 5.77 -9.11
C GLY A 434 23.49 6.37 -7.76
N SER A 435 24.31 6.27 -6.71
CA SER A 435 24.03 6.85 -5.38
C SER A 435 24.40 8.34 -5.29
N GLY A 436 25.22 8.86 -6.21
CA GLY A 436 25.70 10.24 -6.19
C GLY A 436 24.76 11.28 -6.83
N PHE A 437 23.70 10.83 -7.54
CA PHE A 437 22.82 11.70 -8.32
C PHE A 437 21.80 12.49 -7.47
N HIS A 438 21.56 12.11 -6.22
CA HIS A 438 20.70 12.87 -5.31
C HIS A 438 21.57 13.51 -4.22
N LYS A 439 22.24 14.61 -4.57
CA LYS A 439 22.69 15.56 -3.55
C LYS A 439 21.48 16.42 -3.21
N ILE A 440 21.04 16.40 -1.95
CA ILE A 440 20.10 17.40 -1.44
C ILE A 440 20.73 18.76 -1.77
N PRO A 441 20.05 19.66 -2.52
CA PRO A 441 20.56 21.01 -2.72
C PRO A 441 20.85 21.61 -1.34
N ALA A 442 22.07 22.14 -1.17
CA ALA A 442 22.52 22.75 0.08
C ALA A 442 21.62 23.92 0.51
#